data_AF-A0A936BZG0-F1
#
_entry.id   AF-A0A936BZG0-F1
#
_cell.length_a   1.000
_cell.length_b   1.000
_cell.length_c   1.000
_cell.angle_alpha   90.00
_cell.angle_beta   90.00
_cell.angle_gamma   90.00
#
_symmetry.space_group_name_H-M   'P 1'
#
loop_
_entity.id
_entity.type
_entity.pdbx_description
1 polymer ?
#
loop_
_entity_poly.entity_id
_entity_poly.type
_entity_poly.pdbx_seq_one_letter_code
_entity_poly.pdbx_strand_id
1 'polypeptide(L)'
;MHIGKLNFGCALLISCGTLLGIGCSDDDDGSTPSQDAGTQADAATGTDASSTGTDASSTGTDAGSTGTDAAVADTGTAGNGYQFCQEECAEDDDCMVGGTDIGFTCNSGRCTRAVAGCTEDASCVAQANGWFYPSAGTTPCAADADCPGQVCVEGGYCATAPSQYLACTTLSMIEVTIKAIDGTTDVTVCGRANTDDAVCDGGTCRNPCNGDEDCSSAQYPTCNAGTGTCVCADSPDSCAGATIGGTVCQASGVCGCSADADCLGAGFDTCYSGICGCGDATACTNALAFSGTTHVCE
;
A
#
# COMPACT_ATOMS: atom_id res chain seq x y z
N MET A 1 7.81 -29.99 51.02
CA MET A 1 7.56 -28.63 51.54
C MET A 1 8.88 -28.00 51.93
N HIS A 2 9.50 -27.26 51.02
CA HIS A 2 10.62 -26.34 51.28
C HIS A 2 10.37 -25.13 50.39
N ILE A 3 10.05 -24.00 51.02
CA ILE A 3 9.77 -22.72 50.37
C ILE A 3 11.10 -21.95 50.32
N GLY A 4 11.66 -21.79 49.13
CA GLY A 4 12.81 -20.93 48.88
C GLY A 4 12.35 -19.50 48.58
N LYS A 5 12.62 -18.57 49.50
CA LYS A 5 12.53 -17.13 49.28
C LYS A 5 13.79 -16.66 48.55
N LEU A 6 13.65 -15.98 47.42
CA LEU A 6 14.72 -15.19 46.80
C LEU A 6 14.33 -13.72 46.83
N ASN A 7 15.18 -12.97 47.53
CA ASN A 7 15.12 -11.53 47.77
C ASN A 7 16.28 -10.93 46.99
N PHE A 8 16.00 -10.07 46.00
CA PHE A 8 16.93 -9.12 45.39
C PHE A 8 16.01 -8.06 44.76
N GLY A 9 16.11 -6.76 45.00
CA GLY A 9 17.22 -5.95 45.48
C GLY A 9 17.02 -4.61 44.80
N CYS A 10 16.30 -3.72 45.47
CA CYS A 10 15.95 -2.38 45.03
C CYS A 10 17.22 -1.51 44.93
N ALA A 11 17.45 -0.88 43.79
CA ALA A 11 18.37 0.26 43.66
C ALA A 11 17.77 1.31 42.71
N LEU A 12 17.17 2.29 43.37
CA LEU A 12 16.70 3.59 42.92
C LEU A 12 17.88 4.45 42.44
N LEU A 13 17.73 5.17 41.31
CA LEU A 13 18.20 6.55 41.18
C LEU A 13 17.44 7.30 40.07
N ILE A 14 17.18 8.56 40.40
CA ILE A 14 16.15 9.49 39.91
C ILE A 14 16.80 10.59 39.06
N SER A 15 16.15 11.02 37.98
CA SER A 15 16.11 12.42 37.50
C SER A 15 14.97 12.56 36.47
N CYS A 16 13.80 13.08 36.83
CA CYS A 16 13.41 14.49 36.98
C CYS A 16 13.43 15.27 35.64
N GLY A 17 12.24 15.62 35.17
CA GLY A 17 12.01 16.42 33.95
C GLY A 17 10.53 16.72 33.72
N THR A 18 9.90 17.41 34.68
CA THR A 18 8.60 18.09 34.55
C THR A 18 8.64 19.14 33.44
N LEU A 19 7.66 19.12 32.53
CA LEU A 19 7.22 20.33 31.81
C LEU A 19 5.73 20.57 32.09
N LEU A 20 5.46 21.74 32.68
CA LEU A 20 4.15 22.32 32.94
C LEU A 20 3.48 22.78 31.65
N GLY A 21 2.15 22.73 31.66
CA GLY A 21 1.30 23.19 30.56
C GLY A 21 1.14 24.71 30.45
N ILE A 22 0.48 25.10 29.37
CA ILE A 22 -0.18 26.38 29.16
C ILE A 22 -1.49 26.05 28.42
N GLY A 23 -2.62 26.43 29.02
CA GLY A 23 -3.88 26.56 28.30
C GLY A 23 -4.05 27.98 27.75
N CYS A 24 -4.97 28.14 26.81
CA CYS A 24 -5.88 29.28 26.71
C CYS A 24 -7.02 28.92 25.73
N SER A 25 -8.21 29.35 26.14
CA SER A 25 -9.47 29.47 25.41
C SER A 25 -9.34 30.19 24.07
N ASP A 26 -10.33 30.05 23.19
CA ASP A 26 -11.23 31.17 22.87
C ASP A 26 -12.37 30.74 21.94
N ASP A 27 -13.48 31.46 22.16
CA ASP A 27 -14.80 31.39 21.56
C ASP A 27 -14.81 31.61 20.04
N ASP A 28 -15.74 30.96 19.33
CA ASP A 28 -16.39 31.59 18.17
C ASP A 28 -17.81 31.03 17.95
N ASP A 29 -18.77 31.72 18.58
CA ASP A 29 -20.19 31.70 18.23
C ASP A 29 -20.40 32.50 16.92
N GLY A 30 -20.66 31.79 15.82
CA GLY A 30 -20.92 32.39 14.51
C GLY A 30 -22.19 31.86 13.85
N SER A 31 -23.28 32.59 14.01
CA SER A 31 -24.63 32.29 13.51
C SER A 31 -24.81 32.54 11.99
N THR A 32 -25.56 31.61 11.35
CA THR A 32 -26.63 31.77 10.32
C THR A 32 -26.34 32.36 8.92
N PRO A 33 -27.22 32.23 7.89
CA PRO A 33 -28.44 31.41 7.74
C PRO A 33 -28.52 30.54 6.45
N SER A 34 -29.48 29.61 6.49
CA SER A 34 -30.19 29.03 5.35
C SER A 34 -30.72 30.09 4.39
N GLN A 35 -30.47 29.91 3.08
CA GLN A 35 -31.35 30.44 2.03
C GLN A 35 -31.17 29.71 0.69
N ASP A 36 -32.29 29.10 0.29
CA ASP A 36 -32.98 29.29 -0.99
C ASP A 36 -32.87 28.23 -2.09
N ALA A 37 -34.06 27.74 -2.42
CA ALA A 37 -34.37 26.85 -3.50
C ALA A 37 -34.73 27.70 -4.73
N GLY A 38 -33.96 27.56 -5.80
CA GLY A 38 -34.25 28.21 -7.09
C GLY A 38 -34.26 27.19 -8.22
N THR A 39 -35.44 26.64 -8.51
CA THR A 39 -35.72 25.94 -9.77
C THR A 39 -36.12 26.96 -10.83
N GLN A 40 -35.46 27.02 -11.97
CA GLN A 40 -36.14 27.16 -13.26
C GLN A 40 -35.23 26.99 -14.48
N ALA A 41 -35.77 26.24 -15.44
CA ALA A 41 -35.30 26.05 -16.80
C ALA A 41 -35.47 27.35 -17.62
N ASP A 42 -34.67 27.50 -18.68
CA ASP A 42 -35.25 27.65 -20.02
C ASP A 42 -34.22 27.46 -21.14
N ALA A 43 -34.75 26.93 -22.23
CA ALA A 43 -34.09 26.61 -23.47
C ALA A 43 -33.69 27.86 -24.28
N ALA A 44 -32.60 27.78 -25.03
CA ALA A 44 -32.44 28.57 -26.25
C ALA A 44 -31.60 27.80 -27.29
N THR A 45 -32.32 27.40 -28.33
CA THR A 45 -31.87 26.93 -29.64
C THR A 45 -31.03 27.95 -30.41
N GLY A 46 -30.10 27.46 -31.24
CA GLY A 46 -29.58 28.15 -32.44
C GLY A 46 -28.05 28.03 -32.55
N THR A 47 -27.42 27.98 -33.72
CA THR A 47 -27.79 27.88 -35.14
C THR A 47 -26.49 27.54 -35.86
N ASP A 48 -26.56 26.79 -36.96
CA ASP A 48 -25.46 26.43 -37.84
C ASP A 48 -24.60 27.62 -38.30
N ALA A 49 -23.29 27.40 -38.43
CA ALA A 49 -22.45 28.14 -39.36
C ALA A 49 -21.32 27.25 -39.91
N SER A 50 -21.46 26.94 -41.19
CA SER A 50 -20.49 26.31 -42.08
C SER A 50 -19.35 27.26 -42.47
N SER A 51 -18.11 26.75 -42.53
CA SER A 51 -17.04 27.22 -43.45
C SER A 51 -15.92 26.17 -43.50
N THR A 52 -15.78 25.34 -44.53
CA THR A 52 -15.02 25.52 -45.80
C THR A 52 -13.54 25.90 -45.67
N GLY A 53 -12.68 25.02 -46.23
CA GLY A 53 -11.31 25.29 -46.70
C GLY A 53 -10.21 24.88 -45.71
N THR A 54 -9.10 24.23 -46.06
CA THR A 54 -8.39 24.19 -47.35
C THR A 54 -7.39 23.03 -47.34
N ASP A 55 -7.33 22.29 -48.44
CA ASP A 55 -6.26 21.32 -48.75
C ASP A 55 -4.92 22.03 -48.99
N ALA A 56 -3.84 21.56 -48.39
CA ALA A 56 -2.48 21.86 -48.83
C ALA A 56 -1.62 20.61 -48.74
N SER A 57 -1.42 19.95 -49.88
CA SER A 57 -0.36 18.96 -50.06
C SER A 57 1.00 19.66 -50.10
N SER A 58 2.00 19.09 -49.43
CA SER A 58 3.40 19.28 -49.81
C SER A 58 4.14 17.94 -49.72
N THR A 59 4.40 17.40 -50.91
CA THR A 59 5.42 16.39 -51.17
C THR A 59 6.80 17.01 -50.98
N GLY A 60 7.62 16.41 -50.10
CA GLY A 60 9.04 16.70 -49.98
C GLY A 60 9.82 15.39 -49.85
N THR A 61 10.52 15.01 -50.92
CA THR A 61 11.41 13.85 -51.01
C THR A 61 12.86 14.30 -50.78
N ASP A 62 13.65 13.37 -50.22
CA ASP A 62 15.11 13.22 -50.27
C ASP A 62 15.99 14.05 -49.31
N ALA A 63 16.72 13.35 -48.42
CA ALA A 63 18.16 13.09 -48.63
C ALA A 63 18.72 12.20 -47.51
N GLY A 64 19.42 11.13 -47.90
CA GLY A 64 20.06 10.20 -46.97
C GLY A 64 21.22 10.80 -46.20
N SER A 65 21.40 10.28 -44.97
CA SER A 65 22.64 10.39 -44.23
C SER A 65 22.98 9.02 -43.66
N THR A 66 24.00 8.39 -44.24
CA THR A 66 24.68 7.22 -43.70
C THR A 66 25.54 7.66 -42.51
N GLY A 67 25.09 7.33 -41.30
CA GLY A 67 25.82 7.59 -40.05
C GLY A 67 25.79 6.37 -39.16
N THR A 68 26.94 5.67 -39.12
CA THR A 68 27.53 4.88 -38.04
C THR A 68 26.60 4.12 -37.09
N ASP A 69 26.71 2.79 -37.15
CA ASP A 69 26.13 1.82 -36.22
C ASP A 69 26.50 2.15 -34.76
N ALA A 70 25.63 2.88 -34.08
CA ALA A 70 25.56 2.91 -32.63
C ALA A 70 24.81 1.65 -32.18
N ALA A 71 25.34 1.01 -31.13
CA ALA A 71 24.82 -0.21 -30.54
C ALA A 71 23.28 -0.23 -30.51
N VAL A 72 22.73 -1.36 -30.91
CA VAL A 72 21.32 -1.71 -30.71
C VAL A 72 21.05 -1.59 -29.22
N ALA A 73 20.50 -0.44 -28.79
CA ALA A 73 19.73 -0.37 -27.58
C ALA A 73 18.61 -1.38 -27.78
N ASP A 74 18.54 -2.36 -26.88
CA ASP A 74 17.41 -3.25 -26.74
C ASP A 74 16.17 -2.37 -26.61
N THR A 75 15.46 -2.16 -27.71
CA THR A 75 14.14 -1.55 -27.70
C THR A 75 13.21 -2.61 -27.15
N GLY A 76 13.29 -2.80 -25.83
CA GLY A 76 12.34 -3.58 -25.06
C GLY A 76 10.96 -3.21 -25.55
N THR A 77 10.19 -4.23 -25.92
CA THR A 77 8.77 -4.19 -26.28
C THR A 77 8.13 -2.98 -25.62
N ALA A 78 7.62 -2.02 -26.41
CA ALA A 78 7.06 -0.76 -25.94
C ALA A 78 6.19 -0.97 -24.70
N GLY A 79 6.84 -0.92 -23.53
CA GLY A 79 6.18 -0.84 -22.24
C GLY A 79 5.39 0.44 -22.28
N ASN A 80 4.32 0.53 -21.52
CA ASN A 80 3.32 1.59 -21.64
C ASN A 80 3.84 3.01 -21.25
N GLY A 81 5.14 3.29 -21.40
CA GLY A 81 5.78 4.60 -21.25
C GLY A 81 5.99 5.03 -19.80
N TYR A 82 5.50 4.25 -18.84
CA TYR A 82 5.70 4.48 -17.41
C TYR A 82 7.04 3.91 -16.98
N GLN A 83 7.79 4.66 -16.17
CA GLN A 83 9.01 4.19 -15.51
C GLN A 83 8.86 4.36 -14.00
N PHE A 84 9.27 3.37 -13.22
CA PHE A 84 9.20 3.41 -11.77
C PHE A 84 10.56 3.08 -11.16
N CYS A 85 10.83 3.66 -9.99
CA CYS A 85 12.00 3.27 -9.22
C CYS A 85 11.84 1.83 -8.75
N GLN A 86 12.75 0.98 -9.21
CA GLN A 86 12.83 -0.43 -8.86
C GLN A 86 14.23 -0.74 -8.34
N GLU A 87 14.33 -1.80 -7.54
CA GLU A 87 15.62 -2.36 -7.14
C GLU A 87 16.01 -3.49 -8.09
N GLU A 88 17.23 -3.40 -8.61
CA GLU A 88 17.84 -4.43 -9.44
C GLU A 88 18.90 -5.21 -8.65
N CYS A 89 18.88 -6.53 -8.76
CA CYS A 89 19.90 -7.44 -8.24
C CYS A 89 20.72 -8.06 -9.39
N ALA A 90 21.98 -8.38 -9.12
CA ALA A 90 22.81 -9.17 -10.03
C ALA A 90 22.88 -10.63 -9.58
N GLU A 91 22.92 -10.88 -8.28
CA GLU A 91 23.09 -12.21 -7.68
C GLU A 91 22.15 -12.39 -6.47
N ASP A 92 21.93 -13.64 -6.03
CA ASP A 92 21.06 -13.95 -4.88
C ASP A 92 21.52 -13.25 -3.59
N ASP A 93 22.83 -13.08 -3.42
CA ASP A 93 23.41 -12.39 -2.26
C ASP A 93 23.01 -10.91 -2.18
N ASP A 94 22.58 -10.30 -3.28
CA ASP A 94 22.09 -8.92 -3.29
C ASP A 94 20.72 -8.80 -2.60
N CYS A 95 19.97 -9.90 -2.52
CA CYS A 95 18.60 -9.96 -2.04
C CYS A 95 18.46 -10.20 -0.52
N MET A 96 19.50 -9.86 0.24
CA MET A 96 19.47 -9.89 1.69
C MET A 96 18.76 -8.64 2.26
N VAL A 97 17.91 -8.81 3.27
CA VAL A 97 17.28 -7.69 3.98
C VAL A 97 18.06 -7.43 5.26
N GLY A 98 18.68 -6.25 5.36
CA GLY A 98 19.56 -5.92 6.49
C GLY A 98 20.73 -6.91 6.65
N GLY A 99 21.23 -7.46 5.55
CA GLY A 99 22.30 -8.47 5.55
C GLY A 99 21.89 -9.87 6.00
N THR A 100 20.59 -10.14 6.15
CA THR A 100 20.07 -11.48 6.45
C THR A 100 19.33 -12.04 5.24
N ASP A 101 19.65 -13.29 4.88
CA ASP A 101 18.88 -14.05 3.90
C ASP A 101 17.54 -14.50 4.52
N ILE A 102 16.44 -13.92 4.02
CA ILE A 102 15.06 -14.26 4.40
C ILE A 102 14.33 -15.02 3.27
N GLY A 103 15.07 -15.61 2.34
CA GLY A 103 14.58 -16.46 1.26
C GLY A 103 14.21 -15.73 -0.03
N PHE A 104 14.73 -14.53 -0.27
CA PHE A 104 14.62 -13.88 -1.58
C PHE A 104 15.77 -14.33 -2.47
N THR A 105 15.48 -14.53 -3.75
CA THR A 105 16.46 -14.90 -4.78
C THR A 105 16.40 -13.90 -5.91
N CYS A 106 17.54 -13.62 -6.52
CA CYS A 106 17.63 -12.77 -7.68
C CYS A 106 17.12 -13.50 -8.91
N ASN A 107 15.94 -13.12 -9.38
CA ASN A 107 15.33 -13.67 -10.57
C ASN A 107 15.08 -12.55 -11.57
N SER A 108 15.77 -12.62 -12.71
CA SER A 108 15.61 -11.66 -13.82
C SER A 108 15.81 -10.21 -13.36
N GLY A 109 16.86 -9.96 -12.57
CA GLY A 109 17.16 -8.64 -12.04
C GLY A 109 16.22 -8.18 -10.91
N ARG A 110 15.39 -9.05 -10.34
CA ARG A 110 14.51 -8.72 -9.21
C ARG A 110 14.66 -9.67 -8.05
N CYS A 111 14.74 -9.12 -6.85
CA CYS A 111 14.64 -9.90 -5.63
C CYS A 111 13.21 -10.37 -5.45
N THR A 112 12.99 -11.63 -5.80
CA THR A 112 11.68 -12.27 -5.68
C THR A 112 11.76 -13.37 -4.65
N ARG A 113 10.67 -13.55 -3.90
CA ARG A 113 10.46 -14.74 -3.08
C ARG A 113 9.40 -15.56 -3.76
N ALA A 114 9.55 -16.88 -3.78
CA ALA A 114 8.46 -17.78 -4.11
C ALA A 114 7.37 -17.62 -3.05
N VAL A 115 6.44 -16.70 -3.28
CA VAL A 115 5.23 -16.60 -2.45
C VAL A 115 4.31 -17.69 -2.96
N ALA A 116 4.01 -18.67 -2.11
CA ALA A 116 2.85 -19.52 -2.38
C ALA A 116 1.65 -18.56 -2.43
N GLY A 117 1.04 -18.43 -3.61
CA GLY A 117 -0.23 -17.74 -3.73
C GLY A 117 -1.27 -18.39 -2.82
N CYS A 118 -2.40 -17.73 -2.63
CA CYS A 118 -3.50 -18.34 -1.91
C CYS A 118 -4.12 -19.49 -2.72
N THR A 119 -4.68 -20.48 -2.03
CA THR A 119 -5.53 -21.50 -2.65
C THR A 119 -6.97 -21.43 -2.17
N GLU A 120 -7.20 -20.72 -1.07
CA GLU A 120 -8.50 -20.60 -0.40
C GLU A 120 -8.59 -19.23 0.30
N ASP A 121 -9.82 -18.74 0.47
CA ASP A 121 -10.12 -17.45 1.11
C ASP A 121 -9.57 -17.38 2.54
N ALA A 122 -9.63 -18.50 3.27
CA ALA A 122 -9.09 -18.61 4.63
C ALA A 122 -7.59 -18.26 4.71
N SER A 123 -6.80 -18.59 3.68
CA SER A 123 -5.39 -18.18 3.61
C SER A 123 -5.22 -16.68 3.44
N CYS A 124 -6.16 -16.03 2.74
CA CYS A 124 -6.15 -14.58 2.56
C CYS A 124 -6.58 -13.83 3.80
N VAL A 125 -7.59 -14.32 4.51
CA VAL A 125 -7.95 -13.81 5.84
C VAL A 125 -6.74 -13.91 6.76
N ALA A 126 -6.10 -15.08 6.84
CA ALA A 126 -4.91 -15.27 7.68
C ALA A 126 -3.76 -14.31 7.29
N GLN A 127 -3.46 -14.19 5.99
CA GLN A 127 -2.41 -13.30 5.49
C GLN A 127 -2.70 -11.83 5.78
N ALA A 128 -3.93 -11.36 5.54
CA ALA A 128 -4.33 -9.98 5.81
C ALA A 128 -4.24 -9.64 7.30
N ASN A 129 -4.53 -10.61 8.17
CA ASN A 129 -4.39 -10.48 9.61
C ASN A 129 -2.95 -10.64 10.12
N GLY A 130 -1.99 -11.00 9.26
CA GLY A 130 -0.60 -11.24 9.64
C GLY A 130 -0.39 -12.55 10.42
N TRP A 131 -1.33 -13.48 10.31
CA TRP A 131 -1.22 -14.83 10.88
C TRP A 131 -0.38 -15.70 9.95
N PHE A 132 0.38 -16.63 10.52
CA PHE A 132 1.36 -17.40 9.75
C PHE A 132 1.44 -18.85 10.22
N TYR A 133 1.87 -19.73 9.32
CA TYR A 133 2.21 -21.10 9.70
C TYR A 133 3.50 -21.14 10.51
N PRO A 134 3.58 -21.95 11.58
CA PRO A 134 4.74 -21.97 12.50
C PRO A 134 6.06 -22.36 11.84
N SER A 135 6.02 -23.15 10.76
CA SER A 135 7.20 -23.62 10.02
C SER A 135 7.28 -22.98 8.64
N ALA A 136 7.92 -21.82 8.54
CA ALA A 136 8.24 -21.13 7.28
C ALA A 136 7.14 -21.18 6.21
N GLY A 137 5.86 -21.10 6.61
CA GLY A 137 4.74 -21.10 5.67
C GLY A 137 4.27 -22.47 5.13
N THR A 138 4.70 -23.61 5.67
CA THR A 138 4.41 -24.92 5.02
C THR A 138 3.61 -25.93 5.84
N THR A 139 3.72 -25.91 7.18
CA THR A 139 2.98 -26.86 8.02
C THR A 139 2.00 -26.14 8.93
N PRO A 140 0.69 -26.43 8.87
CA PRO A 140 -0.29 -25.89 9.80
C PRO A 140 0.02 -26.31 11.24
N CYS A 141 -0.26 -25.43 12.21
CA CYS A 141 -0.21 -25.79 13.62
C CYS A 141 -1.34 -26.77 13.95
N ALA A 142 -1.07 -27.71 14.86
CA ALA A 142 -2.05 -28.65 15.39
C ALA A 142 -2.43 -28.32 16.84
N ALA A 143 -1.60 -27.56 17.55
CA ALA A 143 -1.85 -27.09 18.91
C ALA A 143 -1.10 -25.79 19.20
N ASP A 144 -1.46 -25.11 20.29
CA ASP A 144 -0.78 -23.89 20.75
C ASP A 144 0.73 -24.07 20.99
N ALA A 145 1.16 -25.30 21.33
CA ALA A 145 2.57 -25.62 21.51
C ALA A 145 3.40 -25.46 20.22
N ASP A 146 2.76 -25.52 19.05
CA ASP A 146 3.40 -25.30 17.75
C ASP A 146 3.59 -23.81 17.46
N CYS A 147 2.94 -22.93 18.23
CA CYS A 147 2.95 -21.47 18.08
C CYS A 147 3.61 -20.78 19.29
N PRO A 148 4.95 -20.80 19.45
CA PRO A 148 5.62 -20.23 20.62
C PRO A 148 5.25 -18.76 20.86
N GLY A 149 4.56 -18.48 21.97
CA GLY A 149 4.12 -17.14 22.34
C GLY A 149 2.84 -16.66 21.62
N GLN A 150 2.16 -17.55 20.91
CA GLN A 150 0.94 -17.29 20.14
C GLN A 150 -0.09 -18.41 20.37
N VAL A 151 -1.25 -18.32 19.72
CA VAL A 151 -2.30 -19.35 19.78
C VAL A 151 -2.53 -19.94 18.41
N CYS A 152 -2.85 -21.24 18.36
CA CYS A 152 -3.18 -21.94 17.14
C CYS A 152 -4.69 -21.80 16.85
N VAL A 153 -5.02 -21.09 15.77
CA VAL A 153 -6.41 -20.82 15.36
C VAL A 153 -6.86 -21.77 14.24
N GLU A 154 -8.17 -21.76 13.96
CA GLU A 154 -8.76 -22.50 12.84
C GLU A 154 -8.01 -22.24 11.51
N GLY A 155 -7.86 -23.29 10.70
CA GLY A 155 -7.01 -23.26 9.51
C GLY A 155 -5.52 -23.53 9.78
N GLY A 156 -5.14 -23.72 11.05
CA GLY A 156 -3.78 -24.09 11.43
C GLY A 156 -2.79 -22.93 11.40
N TYR A 157 -3.27 -21.71 11.63
CA TYR A 157 -2.42 -20.52 11.67
C TYR A 157 -2.04 -20.15 13.11
N CYS A 158 -0.85 -19.62 13.31
CA CYS A 158 -0.46 -18.98 14.56
C CYS A 158 -0.90 -17.51 14.53
N ALA A 159 -1.70 -17.13 15.53
CA ALA A 159 -2.19 -15.77 15.70
C ALA A 159 -1.75 -15.20 17.05
N THR A 160 -1.48 -13.90 17.08
CA THR A 160 -1.04 -13.22 18.31
C THR A 160 -2.26 -12.97 19.21
N ALA A 161 -2.31 -13.58 20.39
CA ALA A 161 -3.34 -13.26 21.38
C ALA A 161 -2.97 -12.00 22.18
N PRO A 162 -3.92 -11.09 22.48
CA PRO A 162 -3.66 -9.96 23.36
C PRO A 162 -3.28 -10.45 24.77
N SER A 163 -2.41 -9.71 25.44
CA SER A 163 -1.97 -10.00 26.81
C SER A 163 -1.81 -8.71 27.60
N GLN A 164 -1.53 -8.82 28.90
CA GLN A 164 -1.22 -7.65 29.74
C GLN A 164 0.03 -6.86 29.29
N TYR A 165 0.87 -7.44 28.42
CA TYR A 165 2.08 -6.81 27.89
C TYR A 165 1.94 -6.33 26.45
N LEU A 166 0.94 -6.83 25.72
CA LEU A 166 0.75 -6.56 24.30
C LEU A 166 -0.74 -6.49 23.99
N ALA A 167 -1.26 -5.29 23.79
CA ALA A 167 -2.61 -5.08 23.28
C ALA A 167 -2.58 -5.05 21.75
N CYS A 168 -3.65 -5.49 21.08
CA CYS A 168 -3.72 -5.46 19.61
C CYS A 168 -3.56 -4.03 19.06
N THR A 169 -4.02 -3.02 19.80
CA THR A 169 -3.85 -1.61 19.44
C THR A 169 -2.39 -1.17 19.40
N THR A 170 -1.49 -1.82 20.14
CA THR A 170 -0.03 -1.56 20.08
C THR A 170 0.56 -2.01 18.74
N LEU A 171 -0.08 -2.97 18.07
CA LEU A 171 0.26 -3.43 16.72
C LEU A 171 -0.55 -2.72 15.63
N SER A 172 -1.30 -1.67 15.98
CA SER A 172 -2.28 -1.04 15.09
C SER A 172 -3.32 -2.03 14.54
N MET A 173 -3.70 -3.01 15.36
CA MET A 173 -4.67 -4.06 15.08
C MET A 173 -5.86 -3.96 16.05
N ILE A 174 -6.95 -4.67 15.74
CA ILE A 174 -8.12 -4.84 16.62
C ILE A 174 -8.14 -6.24 17.23
N GLU A 175 -8.91 -6.40 18.30
CA GLU A 175 -9.24 -7.71 18.85
C GLU A 175 -10.34 -8.36 18.00
N VAL A 176 -10.06 -9.55 17.49
CA VAL A 176 -10.95 -10.37 16.67
C VAL A 176 -11.20 -11.68 17.39
N THR A 177 -12.46 -12.12 17.44
CA THR A 177 -12.83 -13.43 18.00
C THR A 177 -12.91 -14.44 16.88
N ILE A 178 -12.10 -15.50 16.95
CA ILE A 178 -12.06 -16.60 15.99
C ILE A 178 -12.11 -17.94 16.73
N LYS A 179 -12.37 -19.04 16.01
CA LYS A 179 -12.24 -20.39 16.55
C LYS A 179 -10.77 -20.76 16.75
N ALA A 180 -10.50 -21.43 17.87
CA ALA A 180 -9.26 -22.15 18.10
C ALA A 180 -9.12 -23.30 17.08
N ILE A 181 -7.95 -23.94 17.04
CA ILE A 181 -7.71 -25.12 16.19
C ILE A 181 -8.67 -26.29 16.45
N ASP A 182 -9.30 -26.35 17.63
CA ASP A 182 -10.33 -27.35 17.93
C ASP A 182 -11.67 -27.11 17.22
N GLY A 183 -11.84 -25.96 16.54
CA GLY A 183 -13.04 -25.56 15.81
C GLY A 183 -14.25 -25.20 16.69
N THR A 184 -14.12 -25.25 18.02
CA THR A 184 -15.23 -25.11 18.97
C THR A 184 -15.04 -23.95 19.94
N THR A 185 -13.84 -23.79 20.47
CA THR A 185 -13.48 -22.78 21.47
C THR A 185 -13.26 -21.45 20.77
N ASP A 186 -13.93 -20.39 21.23
CA ASP A 186 -13.64 -19.02 20.77
C ASP A 186 -12.40 -18.48 21.49
N VAL A 187 -11.47 -17.92 20.71
CA VAL A 187 -10.28 -17.22 21.20
C VAL A 187 -10.22 -15.82 20.63
N THR A 188 -9.76 -14.88 21.44
CA THR A 188 -9.51 -13.50 21.00
C THR A 188 -8.06 -13.39 20.54
N VAL A 189 -7.87 -12.88 19.33
CA VAL A 189 -6.57 -12.68 18.70
C VAL A 189 -6.48 -11.29 18.09
N CYS A 190 -5.27 -10.84 17.79
CA CYS A 190 -5.02 -9.61 17.07
C CYS A 190 -5.19 -9.84 15.57
N GLY A 191 -6.02 -9.01 14.95
CA GLY A 191 -6.28 -9.01 13.53
C GLY A 191 -6.50 -7.60 13.01
N ARG A 192 -6.53 -7.44 11.69
CA ARG A 192 -6.93 -6.18 11.07
C ARG A 192 -8.45 -6.13 10.95
N ALA A 193 -9.00 -4.95 11.16
CA ALA A 193 -10.43 -4.72 10.92
C ALA A 193 -10.75 -5.03 9.44
N ASN A 194 -11.95 -5.56 9.22
CA ASN A 194 -12.56 -5.71 7.90
C ASN A 194 -11.66 -6.50 6.94
N THR A 195 -11.23 -7.67 7.41
CA THR A 195 -10.44 -8.65 6.64
C THR A 195 -11.09 -10.02 6.58
N ASP A 196 -12.29 -10.15 7.16
CA ASP A 196 -13.09 -11.37 7.20
C ASP A 196 -13.69 -11.74 5.84
N ASP A 197 -13.70 -10.80 4.91
CA ASP A 197 -14.13 -10.95 3.52
C ASP A 197 -12.96 -11.05 2.53
N ALA A 198 -11.73 -11.23 3.01
CA ALA A 198 -10.58 -11.45 2.15
C ALA A 198 -10.76 -12.74 1.32
N VAL A 199 -10.69 -12.60 -0.01
CA VAL A 199 -10.90 -13.67 -0.97
C VAL A 199 -9.62 -14.02 -1.72
N CYS A 200 -9.51 -15.29 -2.08
CA CYS A 200 -8.49 -15.77 -2.98
C CYS A 200 -8.98 -15.76 -4.42
N ASP A 201 -8.43 -14.87 -5.24
CA ASP A 201 -8.79 -14.71 -6.65
C ASP A 201 -7.57 -14.92 -7.54
N GLY A 202 -7.56 -16.00 -8.34
CA GLY A 202 -6.45 -16.33 -9.24
C GLY A 202 -5.10 -16.53 -8.52
N GLY A 203 -5.11 -16.98 -7.26
CA GLY A 203 -3.91 -17.14 -6.44
C GLY A 203 -3.42 -15.85 -5.76
N THR A 204 -4.14 -14.75 -5.94
CA THR A 204 -3.85 -13.46 -5.29
C THR A 204 -4.89 -13.17 -4.23
N CYS A 205 -4.44 -12.79 -3.04
CA CYS A 205 -5.33 -12.34 -1.98
C CYS A 205 -5.84 -10.94 -2.27
N ARG A 206 -7.16 -10.79 -2.26
CA ARG A 206 -7.83 -9.50 -2.34
C ARG A 206 -8.69 -9.32 -1.11
N ASN A 207 -8.55 -8.16 -0.46
CA ASN A 207 -9.45 -7.76 0.61
C ASN A 207 -10.44 -6.73 0.05
N PRO A 208 -11.70 -7.11 -0.21
CA PRO A 208 -12.67 -6.14 -0.67
C PRO A 208 -12.94 -5.11 0.42
N CYS A 209 -13.31 -3.90 0.02
CA CYS A 209 -13.86 -2.92 0.93
C CYS A 209 -15.40 -3.00 0.92
N ASN A 210 -16.00 -2.79 2.07
CA ASN A 210 -17.44 -2.65 2.31
C ASN A 210 -17.81 -1.20 2.69
N GLY A 211 -16.86 -0.43 3.23
CA GLY A 211 -17.00 0.97 3.58
C GLY A 211 -15.68 1.75 3.50
N ASP A 212 -15.76 3.08 3.53
CA ASP A 212 -14.58 3.96 3.46
C ASP A 212 -13.60 3.71 4.62
N GLU A 213 -14.11 3.24 5.76
CA GLU A 213 -13.31 2.83 6.92
C GLU A 213 -12.32 1.67 6.62
N ASP A 214 -12.55 0.89 5.56
CA ASP A 214 -11.67 -0.20 5.13
C ASP A 214 -10.46 0.33 4.34
N CYS A 215 -10.59 1.56 3.85
CA CYS A 215 -9.67 2.21 2.96
C CYS A 215 -8.65 3.05 3.73
N SER A 216 -7.76 2.36 4.45
CA SER A 216 -6.73 2.98 5.31
C SER A 216 -5.68 3.83 4.57
N SER A 217 -5.58 3.73 3.25
CA SER A 217 -4.62 4.50 2.45
C SER A 217 -5.19 5.85 2.05
N ALA A 218 -4.40 6.89 2.25
CA ALA A 218 -4.72 8.22 1.76
C ALA A 218 -4.71 8.34 0.22
N GLN A 219 -4.17 7.35 -0.51
CA GLN A 219 -4.19 7.34 -1.98
C GLN A 219 -5.49 6.80 -2.58
N TYR A 220 -6.29 6.11 -1.78
CA TYR A 220 -7.54 5.50 -2.18
C TYR A 220 -8.49 5.45 -0.97
N PRO A 221 -8.96 6.61 -0.45
CA PRO A 221 -9.67 6.68 0.82
C PRO A 221 -11.14 6.26 0.76
N THR A 222 -11.70 6.04 -0.43
CA THR A 222 -13.14 5.81 -0.62
C THR A 222 -13.40 4.41 -1.12
N CYS A 223 -14.33 3.70 -0.51
CA CYS A 223 -14.70 2.38 -0.96
C CYS A 223 -15.69 2.43 -2.13
N ASN A 224 -15.35 1.79 -3.24
CA ASN A 224 -16.34 1.47 -4.27
C ASN A 224 -17.02 0.13 -3.92
N ALA A 225 -18.11 0.20 -3.16
CA ALA A 225 -18.88 -0.97 -2.71
C ALA A 225 -19.43 -1.84 -3.87
N GLY A 226 -19.51 -1.32 -5.10
CA GLY A 226 -19.92 -2.11 -6.27
C GLY A 226 -18.83 -3.06 -6.79
N THR A 227 -17.56 -2.74 -6.51
CA THR A 227 -16.38 -3.51 -6.96
C THR A 227 -15.58 -4.09 -5.79
N GLY A 228 -15.83 -3.60 -4.57
CA GLY A 228 -15.05 -3.91 -3.39
C GLY A 228 -13.63 -3.35 -3.45
N THR A 229 -13.35 -2.32 -4.25
CA THR A 229 -12.01 -1.72 -4.33
C THR A 229 -12.01 -0.32 -3.74
N CYS A 230 -10.99 -0.03 -2.94
CA CYS A 230 -10.72 1.33 -2.51
C CYS A 230 -10.24 2.16 -3.70
N VAL A 231 -10.80 3.34 -3.85
CA VAL A 231 -10.54 4.33 -4.90
C VAL A 231 -10.46 5.72 -4.30
N CYS A 232 -9.98 6.71 -5.05
CA CYS A 232 -10.25 8.11 -4.78
C CYS A 232 -11.60 8.52 -5.38
N ALA A 233 -12.28 9.48 -4.76
CA ALA A 233 -13.43 10.13 -5.38
C ALA A 233 -12.97 11.34 -6.22
N ASP A 234 -13.80 11.78 -7.16
CA ASP A 234 -13.55 12.95 -8.02
C ASP A 234 -13.45 14.29 -7.27
N SER A 235 -13.48 14.29 -5.93
CA SER A 235 -13.24 15.50 -5.16
C SER A 235 -11.73 15.78 -5.07
N PRO A 236 -11.29 17.03 -5.27
CA PRO A 236 -9.88 17.41 -5.12
C PRO A 236 -9.34 17.12 -3.71
N ASP A 237 -10.23 17.02 -2.72
CA ASP A 237 -9.87 16.72 -1.34
C ASP A 237 -9.54 15.23 -1.12
N SER A 238 -9.98 14.33 -2.01
CA SER A 238 -9.74 12.88 -1.86
C SER A 238 -8.25 12.51 -1.93
N CYS A 239 -7.44 13.32 -2.61
CA CYS A 239 -6.01 13.09 -2.75
C CYS A 239 -5.17 14.08 -1.94
N ALA A 240 -5.79 14.95 -1.13
CA ALA A 240 -5.07 15.97 -0.36
C ALA A 240 -4.15 15.37 0.73
N GLY A 241 -4.43 14.14 1.18
CA GLY A 241 -3.60 13.40 2.14
C GLY A 241 -2.57 12.46 1.49
N ALA A 242 -2.57 12.32 0.17
CA ALA A 242 -1.65 11.43 -0.53
C ALA A 242 -0.23 12.01 -0.44
N THR A 243 0.61 11.37 0.37
CA THR A 243 2.02 11.76 0.54
C THR A 243 2.92 11.27 -0.60
N ILE A 244 2.39 10.37 -1.43
CA ILE A 244 3.09 9.74 -2.55
C ILE A 244 2.08 9.65 -3.70
N GLY A 245 2.47 10.07 -4.90
CA GLY A 245 1.74 9.72 -6.12
C GLY A 245 0.82 10.79 -6.70
N GLY A 246 0.64 11.94 -6.04
CA GLY A 246 0.03 13.13 -6.62
C GLY A 246 -1.33 13.53 -6.03
N THR A 247 -1.83 14.67 -6.48
CA THR A 247 -2.91 15.45 -5.87
C THR A 247 -4.26 15.31 -6.59
N VAL A 248 -4.32 14.50 -7.64
CA VAL A 248 -5.47 14.42 -8.55
C VAL A 248 -6.00 13.00 -8.62
N CYS A 249 -7.31 12.82 -8.43
CA CYS A 249 -7.94 11.53 -8.65
C CYS A 249 -8.01 11.21 -10.15
N GLN A 250 -7.39 10.10 -10.56
CA GLN A 250 -7.37 9.66 -11.95
C GLN A 250 -8.64 8.88 -12.28
N ALA A 251 -8.95 8.76 -13.59
CA ALA A 251 -10.08 7.96 -14.05
C ALA A 251 -10.00 6.47 -13.68
N SER A 252 -8.82 5.98 -13.32
CA SER A 252 -8.61 4.64 -12.76
C SER A 252 -9.08 4.51 -11.31
N GLY A 253 -9.48 5.60 -10.66
CA GLY A 253 -9.83 5.64 -9.24
C GLY A 253 -8.60 5.66 -8.33
N VAL A 254 -7.42 6.04 -8.82
CA VAL A 254 -6.19 6.12 -8.01
C VAL A 254 -5.71 7.57 -7.96
N CYS A 255 -5.26 8.04 -6.79
CA CYS A 255 -4.60 9.33 -6.69
C CYS A 255 -3.30 9.32 -7.49
N GLY A 256 -3.19 10.31 -8.36
CA GLY A 256 -2.20 10.43 -9.41
C GLY A 256 -1.77 11.88 -9.62
N CYS A 257 -1.06 12.13 -10.71
CA CYS A 257 -0.54 13.44 -11.07
C CYS A 257 -1.21 14.03 -12.30
N SER A 258 -1.19 15.35 -12.42
CA SER A 258 -1.51 16.07 -13.66
C SER A 258 -0.27 16.63 -14.35
N ALA A 259 0.81 16.85 -13.58
CA ALA A 259 2.11 17.30 -14.04
C ALA A 259 3.23 16.75 -13.13
N ASP A 260 4.48 16.83 -13.60
CA ASP A 260 5.68 16.38 -12.87
C ASP A 260 5.78 17.02 -11.47
N ALA A 261 5.34 18.27 -11.32
CA ALA A 261 5.33 18.98 -10.03
C ALA A 261 4.41 18.34 -8.97
N ASP A 262 3.46 17.48 -9.38
CA ASP A 262 2.61 16.72 -8.46
C ASP A 262 3.33 15.46 -7.93
N CYS A 263 4.42 15.04 -8.58
CA CYS A 263 5.20 13.86 -8.20
C CYS A 263 6.20 14.19 -7.10
N LEU A 264 5.64 14.39 -5.91
CA LEU A 264 6.37 14.65 -4.69
C LEU A 264 6.69 13.33 -3.97
N GLY A 265 7.94 13.16 -3.56
CA GLY A 265 8.38 12.02 -2.76
C GLY A 265 9.73 11.47 -3.19
N ALA A 266 10.26 10.52 -2.41
CA ALA A 266 11.44 9.77 -2.81
C ALA A 266 11.03 8.72 -3.85
N GLY A 267 11.73 8.66 -4.98
CA GLY A 267 11.46 7.70 -6.04
C GLY A 267 10.50 8.16 -7.14
N PHE A 268 10.08 9.43 -7.11
CA PHE A 268 9.17 9.99 -8.10
C PHE A 268 9.53 11.42 -8.45
N ASP A 269 9.52 11.76 -9.73
CA ASP A 269 9.76 13.13 -10.23
C ASP A 269 9.05 13.44 -11.56
N THR A 270 8.47 12.43 -12.22
CA THR A 270 7.90 12.56 -13.56
C THR A 270 6.48 12.01 -13.59
N CYS A 271 5.56 12.74 -14.22
CA CYS A 271 4.17 12.34 -14.38
C CYS A 271 3.91 11.66 -15.72
N TYR A 272 3.67 10.36 -15.68
CA TYR A 272 3.37 9.56 -16.86
C TYR A 272 1.88 9.23 -16.92
N SER A 273 1.16 9.89 -17.82
CA SER A 273 -0.29 9.68 -18.07
C SER A 273 -1.14 9.51 -16.80
N GLY A 274 -0.95 10.39 -15.82
CA GLY A 274 -1.70 10.35 -14.56
C GLY A 274 -1.00 9.63 -13.41
N ILE A 275 0.12 8.94 -13.64
CA ILE A 275 0.82 8.15 -12.63
C ILE A 275 2.22 8.71 -12.42
N CYS A 276 2.60 8.93 -11.16
CA CYS A 276 3.95 9.34 -10.83
C CYS A 276 4.95 8.20 -10.98
N GLY A 277 6.05 8.50 -11.66
CA GLY A 277 7.18 7.62 -11.88
C GLY A 277 8.49 8.40 -11.76
N CYS A 278 9.56 7.81 -12.26
CA CYS A 278 10.89 8.42 -12.31
C CYS A 278 11.27 8.78 -13.74
N GLY A 279 12.04 9.85 -13.92
CA GLY A 279 12.67 10.21 -15.19
C GLY A 279 14.00 9.49 -15.39
N ASP A 280 14.71 9.22 -14.30
CA ASP A 280 15.94 8.42 -14.27
C ASP A 280 16.23 7.87 -12.86
N ALA A 281 17.29 7.06 -12.73
CA ALA A 281 17.68 6.44 -11.46
C ALA A 281 18.10 7.44 -10.36
N THR A 282 18.39 8.70 -10.70
CA THR A 282 18.73 9.73 -9.70
C THR A 282 17.51 10.22 -8.92
N ALA A 283 16.29 10.05 -9.46
CA ALA A 283 15.04 10.29 -8.73
C ALA A 283 14.81 9.25 -7.62
N CYS A 284 15.40 8.06 -7.76
CA CYS A 284 15.30 6.92 -6.84
C CYS A 284 16.16 7.14 -5.58
N THR A 285 15.64 7.97 -4.68
CA THR A 285 16.31 8.37 -3.43
C THR A 285 15.80 7.62 -2.22
N ASN A 286 14.87 6.68 -2.40
CA ASN A 286 14.39 5.79 -1.35
C ASN A 286 15.51 4.89 -0.83
N ALA A 287 15.43 4.53 0.45
CA ALA A 287 16.33 3.53 1.01
C ALA A 287 16.09 2.19 0.30
N LEU A 288 17.18 1.48 -0.01
CA LEU A 288 17.10 0.14 -0.56
C LEU A 288 16.53 -0.81 0.50
N ALA A 289 15.54 -1.61 0.11
CA ALA A 289 15.00 -2.69 0.91
C ALA A 289 16.01 -3.84 1.04
N PHE A 290 16.78 -4.08 -0.02
CA PHE A 290 17.81 -5.10 -0.07
C PHE A 290 19.21 -4.50 -0.01
N SER A 291 20.13 -5.16 0.69
CA SER A 291 21.44 -4.56 0.99
C SER A 291 22.44 -4.54 -0.17
N GLY A 292 22.24 -5.37 -1.21
CA GLY A 292 23.14 -5.43 -2.37
C GLY A 292 22.53 -4.97 -3.69
N THR A 293 21.28 -4.51 -3.69
CA THR A 293 20.61 -4.03 -4.90
C THR A 293 21.05 -2.63 -5.31
N THR A 294 20.74 -2.25 -6.54
CA THR A 294 20.89 -0.87 -7.04
C THR A 294 19.58 -0.34 -7.58
N HIS A 295 19.38 0.98 -7.51
CA HIS A 295 18.20 1.61 -8.10
C HIS A 295 18.27 1.64 -9.63
N VAL A 296 17.16 1.29 -10.26
CA VAL A 296 16.91 1.48 -11.68
C VAL A 296 15.57 2.21 -11.89
N CYS A 297 15.46 2.91 -13.00
CA CYS A 297 14.24 3.59 -13.40
C CYS A 297 13.75 2.99 -14.72
N GLU A 298 12.73 2.13 -14.63
CA GLU A 298 12.21 1.36 -15.78
C GLU A 298 10.73 1.00 -15.66
#